data_AF-A0A7K3A6A8-F1
#
_entry.id   AF-A0A7K3A6A8-F1
#
_cell.length_a   1.000
_cell.length_b   1.000
_cell.length_c   1.000
_cell.angle_alpha   90.00
_cell.angle_beta   90.00
_cell.angle_gamma   90.00
#
_symmetry.space_group_name_H-M   'P 1'
#
loop_
_entity.id
_entity.type
_entity.pdbx_description
1 polymer ?
#
loop_
_entity_poly.entity_id
_entity_poly.type
_entity_poly.pdbx_seq_one_letter_code
_entity_poly.pdbx_strand_id
1 'polypeptide(L)'
;MVLTANRGLCVYCNAMRSTTLDHVDSIAEGGRNAVENLFPVCRRCNSAKGRLTVDDWFDEMEQANYCRRGHCVHLEAGCSTRGVVLDIPWWELSDRMEATRATIDDVDRTRWFSHHFARTILRTSTVDVIERKQAAVKKLSAYPVPPWTSEETEPERDVCSRRLCCPQPAKDEWPTFFYLDADTRRRAEKLAFESEINVIDLYGLAVWEFVVRAEREGREARERT
;
A
#
# COMPACT_ATOMS: atom_id res chain seq x y z
N MET A 1 -6.18 -3.74 5.78
CA MET A 1 -6.17 -2.28 5.66
C MET A 1 -5.01 -1.64 6.43
N VAL A 2 -5.03 -1.59 7.78
CA VAL A 2 -4.01 -0.85 8.56
C VAL A 2 -2.58 -1.31 8.27
N LEU A 3 -2.33 -2.63 8.24
CA LEU A 3 -1.00 -3.20 7.95
C LEU A 3 -0.39 -2.79 6.60
N THR A 4 -1.16 -2.25 5.65
CA THR A 4 -0.65 -1.80 4.36
C THR A 4 -0.54 -0.28 4.25
N ALA A 5 -0.95 0.48 5.28
CA ALA A 5 -1.10 1.94 5.21
C ALA A 5 0.23 2.68 4.96
N ASN A 6 1.29 2.35 5.68
CA ASN A 6 2.63 2.88 5.38
C ASN A 6 3.36 2.01 4.35
N ARG A 7 2.80 1.82 3.15
CA ARG A 7 3.36 0.97 2.07
C ARG A 7 3.71 -0.47 2.51
N GLY A 8 3.04 -0.97 3.54
CA GLY A 8 3.35 -2.28 4.14
C GLY A 8 4.60 -2.34 5.02
N LEU A 9 5.20 -1.19 5.34
CA LEU A 9 6.34 -0.99 6.24
C LEU A 9 5.86 -0.56 7.63
N CYS A 10 6.75 -0.71 8.61
CA CYS A 10 6.58 -0.22 9.97
C CYS A 10 6.55 1.31 9.98
N VAL A 11 5.56 1.93 10.63
CA VAL A 11 5.52 3.39 10.74
C VAL A 11 6.71 3.93 11.56
N TYR A 12 7.07 3.27 12.66
CA TYR A 12 8.18 3.72 13.52
C TYR A 12 9.54 3.71 12.82
N CYS A 13 10.06 2.54 12.45
CA CYS A 13 11.40 2.46 11.88
C CYS A 13 11.49 2.62 10.36
N ASN A 14 10.37 2.48 9.64
CA ASN A 14 10.30 2.47 8.17
C ASN A 14 11.26 1.50 7.43
N ALA A 15 11.97 0.64 8.16
CA ALA A 15 12.99 -0.27 7.63
C ALA A 15 12.50 -1.71 7.52
N MET A 16 11.58 -2.13 8.39
CA MET A 16 11.02 -3.48 8.42
C MET A 16 9.58 -3.49 7.94
N ARG A 17 9.14 -4.64 7.40
CA ARG A 17 7.73 -4.86 7.09
C ARG A 17 6.89 -4.77 8.35
N SER A 18 5.71 -4.16 8.24
CA SER A 18 4.71 -4.22 9.32
C SER A 18 4.18 -5.65 9.47
N THR A 19 4.15 -6.17 10.67
CA THR A 19 3.69 -7.53 10.95
C THR A 19 2.67 -7.58 12.08
N THR A 20 2.56 -6.49 12.83
CA THR A 20 1.67 -6.34 13.97
C THR A 20 0.99 -4.97 13.91
N LEU A 21 -0.08 -4.84 14.66
CA LEU A 21 -0.74 -3.55 14.90
C LEU A 21 -0.29 -3.06 16.28
N ASP A 22 -0.10 -1.76 16.40
CA ASP A 22 0.17 -1.10 17.67
C ASP A 22 -0.89 -0.05 17.95
N HIS A 23 -1.23 0.11 19.23
CA HIS A 23 -2.03 1.20 19.74
C HIS A 23 -1.08 2.35 20.10
N VAL A 24 -1.16 3.46 19.37
CA VAL A 24 -0.27 4.61 19.62
C VAL A 24 -0.50 5.15 21.01
N ASP A 25 -1.76 5.37 21.37
CA ASP A 25 -2.19 5.54 22.75
C ASP A 25 -2.38 4.14 23.34
N SER A 26 -1.50 3.76 24.26
CA SER A 26 -1.57 2.47 24.93
C SER A 26 -2.91 2.28 25.62
N ILE A 27 -3.55 1.11 25.46
CA ILE A 27 -4.80 0.78 26.18
C ILE A 27 -4.60 0.85 27.70
N ALA A 28 -3.40 0.50 28.19
CA ALA A 28 -3.08 0.55 29.62
C ALA A 28 -3.12 1.97 30.18
N GLU A 29 -2.85 2.98 29.34
CA GLU A 29 -2.84 4.40 29.68
C GLU A 29 -4.14 5.12 29.24
N GLY A 30 -5.21 4.36 28.93
CA GLY A 30 -6.53 4.91 28.57
C GLY A 30 -6.79 5.06 27.06
N GLY A 31 -5.89 4.58 26.21
CA GLY A 31 -6.08 4.57 24.75
C GLY A 31 -7.25 3.70 24.30
N ARG A 32 -7.93 4.13 23.23
CA ARG A 32 -9.12 3.42 22.70
C ARG A 32 -8.71 2.25 21.81
N ASN A 33 -9.42 1.12 21.90
CA ASN A 33 -9.29 0.03 20.93
C ASN A 33 -10.11 0.34 19.66
N ALA A 34 -9.66 1.32 18.90
CA ALA A 34 -10.33 1.82 17.71
C ALA A 34 -9.36 1.86 16.51
N VAL A 35 -9.87 1.80 15.28
CA VAL A 35 -9.03 1.75 14.06
C VAL A 35 -8.16 3.00 13.93
N GLU A 36 -8.70 4.13 14.36
CA GLU A 36 -8.04 5.42 14.49
C GLU A 36 -6.98 5.50 15.61
N ASN A 37 -6.73 4.43 16.36
CA ASN A 37 -5.59 4.30 17.28
C ASN A 37 -4.60 3.21 16.83
N LEU A 38 -4.93 2.46 15.77
CA LEU A 38 -4.09 1.36 15.29
C LEU A 38 -3.12 1.84 14.20
N PHE A 39 -1.84 1.46 14.33
CA PHE A 39 -0.80 1.72 13.33
C PHE A 39 -0.07 0.46 12.86
N PRO A 40 0.42 0.42 11.61
CA PRO A 40 1.23 -0.69 11.10
C PRO A 40 2.64 -0.65 11.67
N VAL A 41 3.04 -1.66 12.44
CA VAL A 41 4.39 -1.73 13.01
C VAL A 41 5.04 -3.10 12.81
N CYS A 42 6.36 -3.17 12.90
CA CYS A 42 7.07 -4.43 12.96
C CYS A 42 7.09 -4.97 14.40
N ARG A 43 7.25 -6.28 14.57
CA ARG A 43 7.31 -6.93 15.89
C ARG A 43 8.39 -6.34 16.80
N ARG A 44 9.56 -5.99 16.25
CA ARG A 44 10.69 -5.44 17.01
C ARG A 44 10.37 -4.08 17.62
N CYS A 45 9.81 -3.14 16.86
CA CYS A 45 9.42 -1.84 17.40
C CYS A 45 8.23 -1.98 18.35
N ASN A 46 7.24 -2.82 18.01
CA ASN A 46 6.09 -3.08 18.89
C ASN A 46 6.52 -3.59 20.28
N SER A 47 7.45 -4.54 20.30
CA SER A 47 7.99 -5.09 21.55
C SER A 47 8.85 -4.09 22.32
N ALA A 48 9.51 -3.17 21.62
CA ALA A 48 10.36 -2.15 22.24
C ALA A 48 9.54 -1.03 22.89
N LYS A 49 8.45 -0.59 22.24
CA LYS A 49 7.49 0.37 22.81
C LYS A 49 6.74 -0.23 24.00
N GLY A 50 6.33 -1.49 23.89
CA GLY A 50 5.63 -2.19 24.96
C GLY A 50 4.31 -1.51 25.31
N ARG A 51 4.21 -0.98 26.53
CA ARG A 51 2.99 -0.33 27.06
C ARG A 51 3.06 1.19 27.07
N LEU A 52 4.19 1.76 26.66
CA LEU A 52 4.37 3.20 26.62
C LEU A 52 3.47 3.82 25.54
N THR A 53 3.16 5.11 25.70
CA THR A 53 2.70 5.92 24.57
C THR A 53 3.84 6.08 23.56
N VAL A 54 3.55 6.55 22.34
CA VAL A 54 4.63 6.80 21.36
C VAL A 54 5.54 7.93 21.83
N ASP A 55 4.98 8.97 22.46
CA ASP A 55 5.72 10.11 23.00
C ASP A 55 6.71 9.64 24.08
N ASP A 56 6.22 8.93 25.10
CA ASP A 56 7.08 8.40 26.19
C ASP A 56 8.17 7.48 25.65
N TRP A 57 7.81 6.60 24.70
CA TRP A 57 8.76 5.69 24.08
C TRP A 57 9.82 6.45 23.27
N PHE A 58 9.44 7.54 22.61
CA PHE A 58 10.37 8.37 21.86
C PHE A 58 11.35 9.11 22.77
N ASP A 59 10.87 9.65 23.89
CA ASP A 59 11.71 10.30 24.89
C ASP A 59 12.75 9.31 25.48
N GLU A 60 12.34 8.06 25.78
CA GLU A 60 13.27 7.01 26.20
C GLU A 60 14.33 6.71 25.13
N MET A 61 13.94 6.68 23.85
CA MET A 61 14.88 6.48 22.74
C MET A 61 15.84 7.65 22.57
N GLU A 62 15.36 8.89 22.69
CA GLU A 62 16.17 10.10 22.62
C GLU A 62 17.20 10.13 23.75
N GLN A 63 16.79 9.79 24.98
CA GLN A 63 17.70 9.66 26.11
C GLN A 63 18.76 8.56 25.88
N ALA A 64 18.35 7.43 25.30
CA ALA A 64 19.28 6.36 24.93
C ALA A 64 20.25 6.78 23.81
N ASN A 65 19.80 7.59 22.85
CA ASN A 65 20.63 8.15 21.78
C ASN A 65 21.65 9.15 22.30
N TYR A 66 21.23 10.04 23.20
CA TYR A 66 22.11 10.98 23.90
C TYR A 66 23.23 10.23 24.63
N CYS A 67 22.89 9.12 25.30
CA CYS A 67 23.88 8.28 25.94
C CYS A 67 24.85 7.59 24.95
N ARG A 68 24.35 7.06 23.83
CA ARG A 68 25.19 6.40 22.80
C ARG A 68 26.18 7.34 22.12
N ARG A 69 25.82 8.61 21.97
CA ARG A 69 26.70 9.65 21.40
C ARG A 69 27.80 10.10 22.37
N GLY A 70 27.93 9.46 23.54
CA GLY A 70 29.00 9.72 24.51
C GLY A 70 28.75 10.96 25.38
N HIS A 71 27.53 11.50 25.40
CA HIS A 71 27.17 12.68 26.18
C HIS A 71 26.66 12.36 27.61
N CYS A 72 26.66 11.09 28.01
CA CYS A 72 26.26 10.68 29.35
C CYS A 72 27.41 10.84 30.35
N VAL A 73 27.16 11.53 31.47
CA VAL A 73 28.07 11.66 32.62
C VAL A 73 27.87 10.55 33.68
N HIS A 74 26.90 9.64 33.49
CA HIS A 74 26.62 8.54 34.41
C HIS A 74 27.44 7.30 34.03
N LEU A 75 28.67 7.24 34.52
CA LEU A 75 29.62 6.14 34.27
C LEU A 75 29.35 4.86 35.09
N GLU A 76 28.54 4.90 36.16
CA GLU A 76 28.50 3.81 37.15
C GLU A 76 27.22 2.96 37.18
N ALA A 77 26.12 3.42 36.57
CA ALA A 77 24.89 2.63 36.44
C ALA A 77 24.70 2.23 34.97
N GLY A 78 25.17 1.03 34.61
CA GLY A 78 25.27 0.53 33.23
C GLY A 78 24.17 1.02 32.29
N CYS A 79 24.57 1.76 31.26
CA CYS A 79 23.67 2.37 30.30
C CYS A 79 22.86 1.29 29.55
N SER A 80 21.52 1.36 29.61
CA SER A 80 20.62 0.42 28.95
C SER A 80 20.70 0.60 27.42
N THR A 81 21.58 -0.13 26.76
CA THR A 81 21.78 -0.06 25.30
C THR A 81 20.80 -0.92 24.49
N ARG A 82 19.82 -1.56 25.14
CA ARG A 82 18.94 -2.58 24.52
C ARG A 82 17.71 -2.02 23.80
N GLY A 83 17.46 -0.72 23.85
CA GLY A 83 16.36 -0.08 23.11
C GLY A 83 16.58 -0.05 21.60
N VAL A 84 15.49 -0.20 20.84
CA VAL A 84 15.45 0.21 19.43
C VAL A 84 15.79 1.69 19.38
N VAL A 85 16.66 2.10 18.45
CA VAL A 85 16.96 3.51 18.19
C VAL A 85 16.30 3.90 16.89
N LEU A 86 15.53 4.98 16.95
CA LEU A 86 15.19 5.76 15.77
C LEU A 86 16.23 6.88 15.67
N ASP A 87 16.93 6.96 14.55
CA ASP A 87 17.87 8.05 14.25
C ASP A 87 17.17 9.11 13.40
N ILE A 88 15.99 9.52 13.86
CA ILE A 88 15.17 10.58 13.26
C ILE A 88 14.64 11.46 14.39
N PRO A 89 14.42 12.76 14.15
CA PRO A 89 13.80 13.64 15.12
C PRO A 89 12.28 13.38 15.24
N TRP A 90 11.68 13.83 16.35
CA TRP A 90 10.26 13.62 16.65
C TRP A 90 9.34 14.05 15.50
N TRP A 91 9.54 15.26 14.96
CA TRP A 91 8.72 15.80 13.89
C TRP A 91 8.68 14.90 12.65
N GLU A 92 9.78 14.24 12.29
CA GLU A 92 9.80 13.34 11.12
C GLU A 92 8.97 12.07 11.39
N LEU A 93 9.02 11.57 12.62
CA LEU A 93 8.18 10.46 13.04
C LEU A 93 6.70 10.87 13.05
N SER A 94 6.40 12.04 13.61
CA SER A 94 5.05 12.60 13.68
C SER A 94 4.44 12.80 12.29
N ASP A 95 5.17 13.43 11.36
CA ASP A 95 4.72 13.64 9.97
C ASP A 95 4.37 12.31 9.29
N ARG A 96 5.20 11.28 9.51
CA ARG A 96 4.96 9.95 8.96
C ARG A 96 3.74 9.28 9.59
N MET A 97 3.52 9.46 10.90
CA MET A 97 2.34 8.98 11.59
C MET A 97 1.08 9.69 11.08
N GLU A 98 1.12 11.00 10.88
CA GLU A 98 0.01 11.76 10.31
C GLU A 98 -0.33 11.31 8.88
N ALA A 99 0.68 11.16 8.01
CA ALA A 99 0.46 10.64 6.65
C ALA A 99 -0.12 9.21 6.65
N THR A 100 0.33 8.37 7.60
CA THR A 100 -0.19 7.01 7.77
C THR A 100 -1.63 7.03 8.29
N ARG A 101 -1.96 7.94 9.22
CA ARG A 101 -3.32 8.17 9.72
C ARG A 101 -4.26 8.60 8.60
N ALA A 102 -3.87 9.59 7.80
CA ALA A 102 -4.64 10.02 6.63
C ALA A 102 -4.92 8.85 5.66
N THR A 103 -3.95 7.94 5.47
CA THR A 103 -4.14 6.72 4.67
C THR A 103 -5.10 5.72 5.33
N ILE A 104 -5.13 5.64 6.65
CA ILE A 104 -6.05 4.76 7.39
C ILE A 104 -7.48 5.31 7.33
N ASP A 105 -7.63 6.63 7.40
CA ASP A 105 -8.91 7.32 7.50
C ASP A 105 -9.58 7.57 6.13
N ASP A 106 -8.86 7.30 5.03
CA ASP A 106 -9.41 7.31 3.67
C ASP A 106 -10.63 6.35 3.57
N VAL A 107 -11.80 6.94 3.41
CA VAL A 107 -13.10 6.24 3.37
C VAL A 107 -13.17 5.30 2.18
N ASP A 108 -12.65 5.70 1.02
CA ASP A 108 -12.74 4.93 -0.21
C ASP A 108 -11.77 3.74 -0.18
N ARG A 109 -10.58 3.96 0.38
CA ARG A 109 -9.67 2.87 0.72
C ARG A 109 -10.31 1.89 1.70
N THR A 110 -10.97 2.40 2.74
CA THR A 110 -11.67 1.56 3.73
C THR A 110 -12.75 0.71 3.07
N ARG A 111 -13.59 1.33 2.23
CA ARG A 111 -14.62 0.64 1.43
C ARG A 111 -14.02 -0.45 0.55
N TRP A 112 -12.90 -0.16 -0.13
CA TRP A 112 -12.20 -1.13 -0.97
C TRP A 112 -11.76 -2.37 -0.17
N PHE A 113 -11.15 -2.16 1.00
CA PHE A 113 -10.74 -3.27 1.87
C PHE A 113 -11.94 -4.06 2.39
N SER A 114 -13.02 -3.38 2.76
CA SER A 114 -14.24 -4.04 3.23
C SER A 114 -14.85 -4.89 2.12
N HIS A 115 -14.99 -4.35 0.91
CA HIS A 115 -15.53 -5.05 -0.25
C HIS A 115 -14.75 -6.34 -0.57
N HIS A 116 -13.41 -6.30 -0.54
CA HIS A 116 -12.58 -7.45 -0.93
C HIS A 116 -12.21 -8.41 0.20
N PHE A 117 -12.20 -7.96 1.46
CA PHE A 117 -11.64 -8.73 2.57
C PHE A 117 -12.57 -8.88 3.79
N ALA A 118 -13.72 -8.18 3.88
CA ALA A 118 -14.59 -8.25 5.07
C ALA A 118 -15.47 -9.51 5.16
N ARG A 119 -15.63 -10.29 4.09
CA ARG A 119 -16.63 -11.39 4.04
C ARG A 119 -16.28 -12.65 4.85
N THR A 120 -15.42 -12.57 5.86
CA THR A 120 -15.17 -13.71 6.73
C THR A 120 -14.89 -13.23 8.15
N ILE A 121 -15.88 -13.44 9.03
CA ILE A 121 -15.68 -13.48 10.48
C ILE A 121 -14.60 -14.55 10.71
N LEU A 122 -13.38 -14.14 11.06
CA LEU A 122 -12.29 -15.08 11.32
C LEU A 122 -11.91 -15.06 12.80
N ARG A 123 -11.76 -16.27 13.34
CA ARG A 123 -10.79 -16.55 14.42
C ARG A 123 -9.45 -16.04 13.93
N THR A 124 -8.89 -15.05 14.59
CA THR A 124 -7.74 -14.30 14.06
C THR A 124 -6.45 -14.87 14.66
N SER A 125 -5.91 -15.93 14.05
CA SER A 125 -4.52 -16.30 14.33
C SER A 125 -3.56 -15.30 13.68
N THR A 126 -2.32 -15.23 14.16
CA THR A 126 -1.29 -14.38 13.54
C THR A 126 -1.01 -14.78 12.09
N VAL A 127 -1.13 -16.08 11.78
CA VAL A 127 -0.92 -16.62 10.42
C VAL A 127 -1.98 -16.06 9.47
N ASP A 128 -3.25 -16.09 9.86
CA ASP A 128 -4.35 -15.57 9.04
C ASP A 128 -4.16 -14.08 8.70
N VAL A 129 -3.66 -13.29 9.64
CA VAL A 129 -3.40 -11.86 9.44
C VAL A 129 -2.29 -11.64 8.41
N ILE A 130 -1.22 -12.43 8.47
CA ILE A 130 -0.09 -12.33 7.53
C ILE A 130 -0.53 -12.72 6.12
N GLU A 131 -1.23 -13.83 5.97
CA GLU A 131 -1.72 -14.29 4.66
C GLU A 131 -2.69 -13.30 4.04
N ARG A 132 -3.63 -12.75 4.83
CA ARG A 132 -4.54 -11.69 4.36
C ARG A 132 -3.80 -10.42 3.97
N LYS A 133 -2.77 -10.03 4.73
CA LYS A 133 -1.90 -8.91 4.34
C LYS A 133 -1.23 -9.20 2.99
N GLN A 134 -0.67 -10.39 2.80
CA GLN A 134 0.00 -10.78 1.56
C GLN A 134 -0.97 -10.78 0.36
N ALA A 135 -2.18 -11.34 0.54
CA ALA A 135 -3.22 -11.32 -0.47
C ALA A 135 -3.62 -9.88 -0.85
N ALA A 136 -3.78 -9.00 0.14
CA ALA A 136 -4.06 -7.59 -0.10
C ALA A 136 -2.91 -6.88 -0.85
N VAL A 137 -1.66 -7.09 -0.44
CA VAL A 137 -0.50 -6.51 -1.12
C VAL A 137 -0.40 -7.00 -2.56
N LYS A 138 -0.57 -8.30 -2.80
CA LYS A 138 -0.56 -8.89 -4.15
C LYS A 138 -1.66 -8.32 -5.03
N LYS A 139 -2.87 -8.12 -4.48
CA LYS A 139 -3.98 -7.52 -5.22
C LYS A 139 -3.70 -6.05 -5.52
N LEU A 140 -3.16 -5.29 -4.55
CA LEU A 140 -2.79 -3.88 -4.74
C LEU A 140 -1.70 -3.71 -5.80
N SER A 141 -0.70 -4.60 -5.84
CA SER A 141 0.39 -4.52 -6.83
C SER A 141 -0.06 -4.79 -8.26
N ALA A 142 -1.27 -5.32 -8.47
CA ALA A 142 -1.84 -5.52 -9.80
C ALA A 142 -2.42 -4.23 -10.39
N TYR A 143 -2.57 -3.16 -9.60
CA TYR A 143 -3.11 -1.88 -10.08
C TYR A 143 -1.98 -0.88 -10.35
N PRO A 144 -2.07 -0.07 -11.42
CA PRO A 144 -1.08 0.96 -11.73
C PRO A 144 -1.12 2.14 -10.74
N VAL A 145 -2.30 2.40 -10.17
CA VAL A 145 -2.56 3.40 -9.12
C VAL A 145 -3.54 2.82 -8.11
N PRO A 146 -3.66 3.38 -6.90
CA PRO A 146 -4.61 2.85 -5.92
C PRO A 146 -6.04 2.81 -6.49
N PRO A 147 -6.75 1.67 -6.43
CA PRO A 147 -8.02 1.51 -7.15
C PRO A 147 -9.13 2.45 -6.67
N TRP A 148 -9.06 2.89 -5.41
CA TRP A 148 -9.98 3.88 -4.83
C TRP A 148 -9.76 5.32 -5.30
N THR A 149 -8.75 5.59 -6.13
CA THR A 149 -8.64 6.90 -6.81
C THR A 149 -9.35 6.91 -8.16
N SER A 150 -9.83 5.75 -8.63
CA SER A 150 -10.60 5.68 -9.88
C SER A 150 -12.04 6.13 -9.68
N GLU A 151 -12.61 6.69 -10.75
CA GLU A 151 -13.99 7.14 -10.81
C GLU A 151 -14.96 6.02 -10.39
N GLU A 152 -15.95 6.40 -9.58
CA GLU A 152 -17.04 5.54 -9.13
C GLU A 152 -18.29 5.92 -9.92
N THR A 153 -18.78 5.00 -10.77
CA THR A 153 -19.83 5.31 -11.75
C THR A 153 -21.25 5.23 -11.18
N GLU A 154 -21.48 4.36 -10.19
CA GLU A 154 -22.77 4.20 -9.51
C GLU A 154 -22.52 3.93 -8.00
N PRO A 155 -22.44 4.97 -7.13
CA PRO A 155 -22.06 4.81 -5.72
C PRO A 155 -23.18 4.26 -4.81
N GLU A 156 -24.41 4.07 -5.31
CA GLU A 156 -25.59 3.75 -4.49
C GLU A 156 -25.90 2.25 -4.34
N ARG A 157 -25.10 1.36 -4.93
CA ARG A 157 -25.34 -0.11 -4.86
C ARG A 157 -24.31 -0.79 -3.96
N ASP A 158 -24.69 -1.89 -3.33
CA ASP A 158 -23.80 -2.81 -2.58
C ASP A 158 -22.73 -3.52 -3.48
N VAL A 159 -22.52 -3.00 -4.68
CA VAL A 159 -21.61 -3.51 -5.71
C VAL A 159 -20.57 -2.44 -5.99
N CYS A 160 -19.29 -2.79 -5.91
CA CYS A 160 -18.21 -1.87 -6.26
C CYS A 160 -18.29 -1.51 -7.76
N SER A 161 -18.49 -0.21 -8.04
CA SER A 161 -18.59 0.35 -9.40
C SER A 161 -17.35 1.15 -9.82
N ARG A 162 -16.26 1.05 -9.05
CA ARG A 162 -14.99 1.72 -9.35
C ARG A 162 -14.28 1.10 -10.52
N ARG A 163 -13.95 1.92 -11.52
CA ARG A 163 -13.39 1.48 -12.82
C ARG A 163 -12.16 0.59 -12.69
N LEU A 164 -11.20 0.95 -11.83
CA LEU A 164 -10.01 0.14 -11.64
C LEU A 164 -10.21 -1.04 -10.69
N CYS A 165 -11.21 -1.00 -9.79
CA CYS A 165 -11.31 -1.95 -8.70
C CYS A 165 -11.84 -3.33 -9.13
N CYS A 166 -13.06 -3.32 -9.66
CA CYS A 166 -13.80 -4.49 -10.10
C CYS A 166 -14.22 -4.19 -11.53
N PRO A 167 -13.70 -4.89 -12.54
CA PRO A 167 -14.11 -4.66 -13.93
C PRO A 167 -15.58 -5.07 -14.06
N GLN A 168 -16.47 -4.11 -13.84
CA GLN A 168 -17.79 -4.11 -14.45
C GLN A 168 -17.62 -3.35 -15.76
N PRO A 169 -18.08 -3.88 -16.90
CA PRO A 169 -18.09 -3.09 -18.13
C PRO A 169 -18.88 -1.81 -17.84
N ALA A 170 -18.24 -0.65 -17.99
CA ALA A 170 -18.97 0.61 -17.95
C ALA A 170 -20.06 0.56 -19.04
N LYS A 171 -21.23 1.15 -18.78
CA LYS A 171 -22.34 1.18 -19.77
C LYS A 171 -21.91 1.74 -21.14
N ASP A 172 -20.81 2.49 -21.17
CA ASP A 172 -20.29 3.22 -22.32
C ASP A 172 -18.98 2.62 -22.87
N GLU A 173 -18.45 1.56 -22.25
CA GLU A 173 -17.30 0.81 -22.75
C GLU A 173 -17.77 -0.33 -23.65
N TRP A 174 -17.62 -0.13 -24.95
CA TRP A 174 -17.73 -1.21 -25.91
C TRP A 174 -16.48 -2.08 -25.79
N PRO A 175 -16.58 -3.41 -25.56
CA PRO A 175 -15.47 -4.28 -25.88
C PRO A 175 -15.13 -4.05 -27.36
N THR A 176 -14.02 -3.36 -27.62
CA THR A 176 -13.58 -3.11 -28.98
C THR A 176 -12.91 -4.40 -29.43
N PHE A 177 -13.72 -5.31 -29.98
CA PHE A 177 -13.21 -6.50 -30.63
C PHE A 177 -12.51 -6.06 -31.91
N PHE A 178 -11.20 -6.21 -31.96
CA PHE A 178 -10.45 -6.09 -33.20
C PHE A 178 -10.47 -7.46 -33.87
N TYR A 179 -11.12 -7.55 -35.03
CA TYR A 179 -11.10 -8.75 -35.84
C TYR A 179 -9.81 -8.75 -36.67
N LEU A 180 -8.91 -9.66 -36.34
CA LEU A 180 -7.79 -9.99 -37.21
C LEU A 180 -8.29 -10.96 -38.27
N ASP A 181 -7.98 -10.71 -39.53
CA ASP A 181 -8.14 -11.72 -40.56
C ASP A 181 -7.24 -12.94 -40.25
N ALA A 182 -7.58 -14.07 -40.86
CA ALA A 182 -6.89 -15.34 -40.57
C ALA A 182 -5.39 -15.29 -40.88
N ASP A 183 -4.96 -14.47 -41.85
CA ASP A 183 -3.56 -14.33 -42.21
C ASP A 183 -2.80 -13.49 -41.17
N THR A 184 -3.35 -12.34 -40.79
CA THR A 184 -2.78 -11.47 -39.75
C THR A 184 -2.66 -12.21 -38.42
N ARG A 185 -3.68 -12.97 -38.03
CA ARG A 185 -3.64 -13.82 -36.83
C ARG A 185 -2.50 -14.83 -36.89
N ARG A 186 -2.36 -15.57 -38.00
CA ARG A 186 -1.29 -16.57 -38.17
C ARG A 186 0.09 -15.95 -38.10
N ARG A 187 0.28 -14.77 -38.71
CA ARG A 187 1.54 -14.03 -38.65
C ARG A 187 1.88 -13.60 -37.23
N ALA A 188 0.89 -13.12 -36.47
CA ALA A 188 1.08 -12.73 -35.08
C ALA A 188 1.40 -13.94 -34.18
N GLU A 189 0.70 -15.07 -34.36
CA GLU A 189 1.01 -16.31 -33.64
C GLU A 189 2.44 -16.80 -33.93
N LYS A 190 2.87 -16.75 -35.20
CA LYS A 190 4.24 -17.08 -35.60
C LYS A 190 5.26 -16.14 -34.96
N LEU A 191 5.03 -14.84 -35.04
CA LEU A 191 5.93 -13.83 -34.47
C LEU A 191 6.03 -13.98 -32.94
N ALA A 192 4.91 -14.23 -32.27
CA ALA A 192 4.87 -14.47 -30.84
C ALA A 192 5.71 -15.69 -30.46
N PHE A 193 5.58 -16.78 -31.23
CA PHE A 193 6.39 -17.98 -31.05
C PHE A 193 7.89 -17.72 -31.26
N GLU A 194 8.26 -17.06 -32.36
CA GLU A 194 9.66 -16.72 -32.68
C GLU A 194 10.29 -15.75 -31.68
N SER A 195 9.48 -14.90 -31.05
CA SER A 195 9.93 -13.90 -30.08
C SER A 195 9.82 -14.39 -28.63
N GLU A 196 9.41 -15.63 -28.40
CA GLU A 196 9.18 -16.23 -27.07
C GLU A 196 8.24 -15.40 -26.17
N ILE A 197 7.23 -14.74 -26.77
CA ILE A 197 6.22 -13.93 -26.07
C ILE A 197 4.83 -14.56 -26.20
N ASN A 198 3.95 -14.30 -25.25
CA ASN A 198 2.55 -14.69 -25.40
C ASN A 198 1.89 -13.89 -26.53
N VAL A 199 1.08 -14.55 -27.35
CA VAL A 199 0.40 -13.89 -28.47
C VAL A 199 -0.57 -12.77 -28.02
N ILE A 200 -1.18 -12.91 -26.84
CA ILE A 200 -2.03 -11.88 -26.25
C ILE A 200 -1.21 -10.65 -25.86
N ASP A 201 -0.02 -10.86 -25.29
CA ASP A 201 0.88 -9.76 -24.93
C ASP A 201 1.39 -9.04 -26.19
N LEU A 202 1.69 -9.78 -27.25
CA LEU A 202 2.02 -9.19 -28.56
C LEU A 202 0.88 -8.30 -29.10
N TYR A 203 -0.38 -8.76 -29.01
CA TYR A 203 -1.52 -7.94 -29.41
C TYR A 203 -1.64 -6.66 -28.57
N GLY A 204 -1.46 -6.77 -27.27
CA GLY A 204 -1.46 -5.62 -26.36
C GLY A 204 -0.39 -4.58 -26.74
N LEU A 205 0.84 -5.04 -26.99
CA LEU A 205 1.95 -4.17 -27.41
C LEU A 205 1.69 -3.51 -28.77
N ALA A 206 1.13 -4.26 -29.73
CA ALA A 206 0.82 -3.72 -31.06
C ALA A 206 -0.25 -2.62 -31.01
N VAL A 207 -1.29 -2.81 -30.20
CA VAL A 207 -2.33 -1.79 -30.00
C VAL A 207 -1.74 -0.56 -29.31
N TRP A 208 -0.89 -0.75 -28.30
CA TRP A 208 -0.22 0.36 -27.63
C TRP A 208 0.63 1.20 -28.58
N GLU A 209 1.49 0.56 -29.39
CA GLU A 209 2.31 1.24 -30.40
C GLU A 209 1.47 2.02 -31.42
N PHE A 210 0.36 1.43 -31.87
CA PHE A 210 -0.58 2.11 -32.76
C PHE A 210 -1.15 3.39 -32.13
N VAL A 211 -1.58 3.31 -30.87
CA VAL A 211 -2.14 4.46 -30.13
C VAL A 211 -1.09 5.55 -29.96
N VAL A 212 0.12 5.21 -29.49
CA VAL A 212 1.22 6.17 -29.29
C VAL A 212 1.57 6.87 -30.60
N ARG A 213 1.64 6.12 -31.70
CA ARG A 213 1.93 6.67 -33.01
C ARG A 213 0.83 7.63 -33.49
N ALA A 214 -0.43 7.22 -33.37
CA ALA A 214 -1.58 8.04 -33.77
C ALA A 214 -1.63 9.36 -32.97
N GLU A 215 -1.32 9.33 -31.67
CA GLU A 215 -1.24 10.53 -30.84
C GLU A 215 -0.11 11.47 -31.27
N ARG A 216 1.04 10.92 -31.69
CA ARG A 216 2.17 11.73 -32.18
C ARG A 216 1.81 12.41 -33.49
N GLU A 217 1.31 11.64 -34.45
CA GLU A 217 0.89 12.16 -35.76
C GLU A 217 -0.22 13.22 -35.62
N GLY A 218 -1.16 13.00 -34.69
CA GLY A 218 -2.22 13.96 -34.37
C GLY A 218 -1.70 15.26 -33.72
N ARG A 219 -0.68 15.20 -32.87
CA ARG A 219 -0.02 16.38 -32.31
C ARG A 219 0.73 17.18 -33.37
N GLU A 220 1.55 16.50 -34.18
CA GLU A 220 2.30 17.14 -35.26
C GLU A 220 1.38 17.76 -36.33
N ALA A 221 0.18 17.22 -36.54
CA ALA A 221 -0.82 17.79 -37.45
C ALA A 221 -1.43 19.10 -36.90
N ARG A 222 -1.66 19.19 -35.59
CA ARG A 222 -2.20 20.39 -34.91
C ARG A 222 -1.18 21.53 -34.82
N GLU A 223 0.11 21.22 -34.73
CA GLU A 223 1.19 22.22 -34.69
C GLU A 223 1.50 22.82 -36.07
N ARG A 224 1.02 22.19 -37.15
CA ARG A 224 1.17 22.64 -38.55
C ARG A 224 -0.02 23.46 -39.07
N THR A 225 -1.07 23.62 -38.28
CA THR A 225 -2.28 24.42 -38.56
C THR A 225 -2.34 25.63 -37.65
#